data_AF-A0A966XLP3-F1
#
_entry.id   AF-A0A966XLP3-F1
#
_cell.length_a   1.000
_cell.length_b   1.000
_cell.length_c   1.000
_cell.angle_alpha   90.00
_cell.angle_beta   90.00
_cell.angle_gamma   90.00
#
_symmetry.space_group_name_H-M   'P 1'
#
loop_
_entity.id
_entity.type
_entity.pdbx_description
1 polymer ?
#
loop_
_entity_poly.entity_id
_entity_poly.type
_entity_poly.pdbx_seq_one_letter_code
_entity_poly.pdbx_strand_id
1 'polypeptide(L)'
;MANTLIQIKRSATTLAPSSLGDGELAYSGNTLSERLFIGHPTGNVVTNIAGKKFEFLQRASTGNSTHAYVEGGTTTANAVVITNANNFVDAFYTNKLVVGTDAETINVTSISVDGTLSTVSNSMLATAWAIKDYVDNNSAATLEDLDDVDVIGTQANNTYLVYDGAAAKWEAHTISGTANEVELSYSNNNLQIGLPNNVFISGVLTVGGQSNQIGAAQFSNTVDVDGQATLASVNVEDLTDNRIVIVGTSGEIEDDANFTMDGTTFTVGATPNVFSVAVGTGDVRTNGTLLANGVATFASNVAIQDSLTVTGTANVSSTSYFGANVEIDADLTVTGDLNVTGTLTYIDTENVVVEDSLIRLARNQANTGVFTDQSDIGFYGVYGNTTSTIFTGLFRNASSNTFVLFDGLDQSPDNIVNTNAIAVTTLNAYLDSGGLTTNTTNVSLTANSTTSVNMVANTLTLSQKLDVTEGGTGVASFANNGVLYGFGAGDIQVTSAGTYGQVLQVNSSGTPEFGVLDGGTF
;
A
#
# COMPACT_ATOMS: atom_id res chain seq x y z
N MET A 1 157.11 -80.02 -83.42
CA MET A 1 155.73 -80.03 -82.89
C MET A 1 154.85 -79.49 -84.01
N ALA A 2 154.24 -80.36 -84.79
CA ALA A 2 152.90 -80.88 -84.54
C ALA A 2 151.84 -79.75 -84.50
N ASN A 3 150.90 -79.84 -85.46
CA ASN A 3 149.49 -79.39 -85.40
C ASN A 3 149.19 -77.88 -85.38
N THR A 4 148.06 -77.38 -85.95
CA THR A 4 146.82 -78.04 -86.40
C THR A 4 146.05 -77.08 -87.32
N LEU A 5 145.40 -77.60 -88.37
CA LEU A 5 144.27 -76.91 -89.00
C LEU A 5 142.98 -77.27 -88.23
N ILE A 6 142.08 -76.30 -88.01
CA ILE A 6 140.69 -76.54 -87.60
C ILE A 6 139.76 -75.98 -88.66
N GLN A 7 138.84 -76.84 -89.15
CA GLN A 7 137.84 -76.53 -90.18
C GLN A 7 136.43 -76.59 -89.57
N ILE A 8 135.50 -75.72 -89.99
CA ILE A 8 134.09 -75.66 -89.53
C ILE A 8 133.11 -75.71 -90.71
N LYS A 9 131.87 -76.15 -90.44
CA LYS A 9 130.78 -76.23 -91.43
C LYS A 9 130.03 -74.90 -91.60
N ARG A 10 129.51 -74.62 -92.79
CA ARG A 10 128.82 -73.34 -93.09
C ARG A 10 127.77 -73.47 -94.19
N SER A 11 126.73 -72.62 -94.10
CA SER A 11 125.66 -72.47 -95.09
C SER A 11 125.20 -71.01 -95.23
N ALA A 12 124.67 -70.63 -96.40
CA ALA A 12 124.16 -69.29 -96.70
C ALA A 12 122.62 -69.22 -96.84
N THR A 13 121.90 -70.34 -96.95
CA THR A 13 120.46 -70.37 -97.25
C THR A 13 119.59 -70.99 -96.16
N THR A 14 120.14 -71.91 -95.36
CA THR A 14 119.41 -72.68 -94.34
C THR A 14 119.27 -71.90 -93.02
N LEU A 15 118.11 -71.92 -92.36
CA LEU A 15 117.92 -71.20 -91.08
C LEU A 15 118.71 -71.84 -89.91
N ALA A 16 118.93 -73.15 -89.92
CA ALA A 16 119.72 -73.89 -88.92
C ALA A 16 120.30 -75.20 -89.53
N PRO A 17 121.45 -75.73 -89.05
CA PRO A 17 121.99 -77.02 -89.46
C PRO A 17 121.16 -78.21 -88.95
N SER A 18 121.05 -79.29 -89.73
CA SER A 18 120.28 -80.48 -89.35
C SER A 18 121.06 -81.49 -88.49
N SER A 19 122.40 -81.52 -88.58
CA SER A 19 123.28 -82.34 -87.71
C SER A 19 124.71 -81.80 -87.67
N LEU A 20 125.42 -82.04 -86.56
CA LEU A 20 126.84 -81.78 -86.31
C LEU A 20 127.41 -82.89 -85.42
N GLY A 21 128.69 -83.23 -85.57
CA GLY A 21 129.37 -84.14 -84.66
C GLY A 21 129.64 -83.50 -83.29
N ASP A 22 129.83 -84.33 -82.27
CA ASP A 22 130.20 -83.91 -80.92
C ASP A 22 131.42 -82.96 -80.96
N GLY A 23 131.23 -81.71 -80.49
CA GLY A 23 132.26 -80.65 -80.48
C GLY A 23 132.54 -79.94 -81.83
N GLU A 24 131.90 -80.35 -82.93
CA GLU A 24 132.05 -79.76 -84.26
C GLU A 24 131.25 -78.45 -84.39
N LEU A 25 131.82 -77.43 -85.05
CA LEU A 25 131.23 -76.09 -85.16
C LEU A 25 130.58 -75.85 -86.52
N ALA A 26 129.47 -75.09 -86.53
CA ALA A 26 128.87 -74.59 -87.76
C ALA A 26 128.22 -73.21 -87.66
N TYR A 27 128.12 -72.53 -88.80
CA TYR A 27 127.54 -71.20 -88.92
C TYR A 27 126.46 -71.11 -90.02
N SER A 28 125.36 -70.38 -89.76
CA SER A 28 124.39 -69.99 -90.79
C SER A 28 124.40 -68.47 -91.03
N GLY A 29 124.68 -68.10 -92.29
CA GLY A 29 124.69 -66.72 -92.78
C GLY A 29 123.37 -66.19 -93.37
N ASN A 30 122.21 -66.71 -92.97
CA ASN A 30 120.91 -66.19 -93.44
C ASN A 30 120.49 -64.97 -92.60
N THR A 31 119.96 -63.88 -93.20
CA THR A 31 119.51 -62.65 -92.51
C THR A 31 118.32 -62.83 -91.56
N LEU A 32 117.60 -63.96 -91.65
CA LEU A 32 116.57 -64.38 -90.70
C LEU A 32 117.10 -65.31 -89.59
N SER A 33 118.36 -65.71 -89.67
CA SER A 33 119.06 -66.50 -88.66
C SER A 33 120.18 -65.67 -88.01
N GLU A 34 121.28 -65.42 -88.73
CA GLU A 34 122.52 -64.78 -88.28
C GLU A 34 123.06 -65.42 -86.98
N ARG A 35 123.30 -66.75 -87.00
CA ARG A 35 123.58 -67.55 -85.77
C ARG A 35 124.74 -68.55 -85.85
N LEU A 36 125.33 -68.84 -84.69
CA LEU A 36 126.41 -69.81 -84.47
C LEU A 36 125.90 -71.07 -83.73
N PHE A 37 126.37 -72.25 -84.15
CA PHE A 37 125.95 -73.57 -83.65
C PHE A 37 127.14 -74.46 -83.27
N ILE A 38 126.95 -75.39 -82.31
CA ILE A 38 127.91 -76.43 -81.90
C ILE A 38 127.18 -77.79 -81.70
N GLY A 39 127.85 -78.91 -81.98
CA GLY A 39 127.36 -80.25 -81.64
C GLY A 39 127.63 -80.64 -80.17
N HIS A 40 126.67 -81.30 -79.51
CA HIS A 40 126.73 -81.69 -78.09
C HIS A 40 127.71 -82.86 -77.83
N PRO A 41 128.45 -82.97 -76.70
CA PRO A 41 129.39 -84.08 -76.41
C PRO A 41 128.75 -85.47 -76.21
N THR A 42 127.44 -85.58 -76.44
CA THR A 42 126.64 -86.81 -76.34
C THR A 42 125.37 -86.66 -77.17
N GLY A 43 125.39 -87.14 -78.41
CA GLY A 43 124.21 -87.27 -79.25
C GLY A 43 124.00 -86.08 -80.20
N ASN A 44 123.85 -86.39 -81.50
CA ASN A 44 123.84 -85.54 -82.70
C ASN A 44 122.82 -84.36 -82.76
N VAL A 45 122.62 -83.62 -81.66
CA VAL A 45 121.74 -82.46 -81.54
C VAL A 45 122.52 -81.20 -81.93
N VAL A 46 121.91 -80.35 -82.74
CA VAL A 46 122.46 -79.06 -83.13
C VAL A 46 121.90 -77.98 -82.21
N THR A 47 122.76 -77.41 -81.37
CA THR A 47 122.36 -76.33 -80.47
C THR A 47 122.71 -75.00 -81.08
N ASN A 48 121.72 -74.12 -81.14
CA ASN A 48 121.95 -72.71 -81.39
C ASN A 48 122.52 -72.05 -80.13
N ILE A 49 123.71 -71.46 -80.23
CA ILE A 49 124.45 -70.96 -79.06
C ILE A 49 124.65 -69.44 -79.06
N ALA A 50 124.34 -68.70 -80.15
CA ALA A 50 124.37 -67.23 -80.20
C ALA A 50 123.81 -66.64 -81.53
N GLY A 51 123.34 -65.37 -81.52
CA GLY A 51 123.00 -64.61 -82.73
C GLY A 51 121.93 -63.53 -82.55
N LYS A 52 121.69 -62.69 -83.56
CA LYS A 52 120.67 -61.62 -83.51
C LYS A 52 119.26 -62.24 -83.41
N LYS A 53 118.45 -61.69 -82.49
CA LYS A 53 116.97 -61.77 -82.40
C LYS A 53 116.37 -62.64 -81.29
N PHE A 54 116.15 -61.98 -80.15
CA PHE A 54 114.97 -62.19 -79.30
C PHE A 54 114.21 -60.87 -79.21
N GLU A 55 113.12 -60.76 -79.99
CA GLU A 55 112.07 -59.74 -79.83
C GLU A 55 110.90 -60.42 -79.12
N PHE A 56 110.86 -60.31 -77.80
CA PHE A 56 109.64 -60.22 -77.00
C PHE A 56 110.07 -59.38 -75.80
N LEU A 57 109.32 -58.32 -75.46
CA LEU A 57 109.38 -57.78 -74.11
C LEU A 57 109.31 -58.98 -73.16
N GLN A 58 110.37 -59.17 -72.39
CA GLN A 58 110.84 -60.46 -71.92
C GLN A 58 109.72 -61.22 -71.17
N ARG A 59 109.37 -62.39 -71.71
CA ARG A 59 108.51 -63.36 -71.05
C ARG A 59 109.31 -63.99 -69.90
N ALA A 60 108.87 -63.84 -68.66
CA ALA A 60 109.35 -64.71 -67.58
C ALA A 60 108.68 -66.09 -67.71
N SER A 61 109.54 -67.12 -67.66
CA SER A 61 109.24 -68.53 -67.89
C SER A 61 108.66 -69.22 -66.66
N THR A 62 107.90 -70.27 -66.92
CA THR A 62 107.10 -71.12 -66.04
C THR A 62 107.87 -71.78 -64.88
N GLY A 63 107.36 -71.59 -63.66
CA GLY A 63 107.68 -72.39 -62.47
C GLY A 63 106.73 -72.09 -61.32
N ASN A 64 105.70 -72.93 -61.16
CA ASN A 64 104.71 -72.95 -60.07
C ASN A 64 103.53 -71.97 -60.16
N SER A 65 102.34 -72.55 -60.00
CA SER A 65 101.02 -71.93 -60.12
C SER A 65 100.71 -71.02 -58.93
N THR A 66 99.80 -70.06 -59.16
CA THR A 66 99.11 -69.17 -58.19
C THR A 66 99.89 -67.95 -57.64
N HIS A 67 99.68 -66.82 -58.33
CA HIS A 67 99.88 -65.41 -57.94
C HIS A 67 101.30 -64.90 -57.58
N ALA A 68 101.93 -64.21 -58.55
CA ALA A 68 102.95 -63.12 -58.47
C ALA A 68 103.61 -62.94 -59.86
N TYR A 69 104.02 -61.78 -60.42
CA TYR A 69 103.86 -60.34 -60.21
C TYR A 69 104.41 -59.68 -61.51
N VAL A 70 103.74 -58.71 -62.17
CA VAL A 70 104.33 -57.90 -63.27
C VAL A 70 103.84 -56.46 -63.16
N GLU A 71 104.63 -55.59 -62.55
CA GLU A 71 104.37 -54.15 -62.51
C GLU A 71 104.92 -53.47 -63.76
N GLY A 72 104.03 -53.21 -64.72
CA GLY A 72 104.31 -52.37 -65.89
C GLY A 72 104.24 -50.90 -65.49
N GLY A 73 105.38 -50.23 -65.39
CA GLY A 73 105.48 -48.82 -65.04
C GLY A 73 105.79 -47.90 -66.20
N THR A 74 104.93 -46.88 -66.37
CA THR A 74 105.11 -45.57 -67.02
C THR A 74 105.28 -45.48 -68.54
N THR A 75 104.25 -44.90 -69.16
CA THR A 75 104.23 -44.36 -70.52
C THR A 75 104.81 -42.94 -70.54
N THR A 76 105.74 -42.64 -71.45
CA THR A 76 106.28 -41.30 -71.72
C THR A 76 105.52 -40.60 -72.86
N ALA A 77 105.83 -39.32 -73.09
CA ALA A 77 105.17 -38.45 -74.08
C ALA A 77 104.93 -39.11 -75.44
N ASN A 78 103.74 -38.84 -76.01
CA ASN A 78 103.14 -39.43 -77.24
C ASN A 78 102.53 -40.84 -77.10
N ALA A 79 102.38 -41.36 -75.88
CA ALA A 79 101.56 -42.54 -75.64
C ALA A 79 100.07 -42.15 -75.59
N VAL A 80 99.25 -42.92 -76.31
CA VAL A 80 97.81 -42.77 -76.35
C VAL A 80 97.18 -44.01 -75.72
N VAL A 81 96.18 -43.79 -74.86
CA VAL A 81 95.27 -44.86 -74.40
C VAL A 81 94.18 -44.99 -75.46
N ILE A 82 94.36 -45.88 -76.44
CA ILE A 82 93.27 -46.29 -77.35
C ILE A 82 92.58 -47.48 -76.70
N THR A 83 91.36 -47.26 -76.24
CA THR A 83 90.39 -48.34 -76.14
C THR A 83 89.73 -48.52 -77.50
N ASN A 84 89.39 -49.76 -77.86
CA ASN A 84 88.56 -49.98 -79.05
C ASN A 84 87.11 -49.58 -78.75
N ALA A 85 86.24 -49.66 -79.75
CA ALA A 85 84.83 -49.25 -79.66
C ALA A 85 84.01 -49.97 -78.56
N ASN A 86 84.51 -51.09 -78.02
CA ASN A 86 83.79 -51.88 -77.01
C ASN A 86 84.41 -51.77 -75.62
N ASN A 87 85.45 -50.96 -75.46
CA ASN A 87 86.13 -50.75 -74.19
C ASN A 87 86.04 -49.28 -73.81
N PHE A 88 85.72 -49.04 -72.55
CA PHE A 88 85.65 -47.71 -71.97
C PHE A 88 86.80 -47.56 -70.98
N VAL A 89 87.24 -46.32 -70.78
CA VAL A 89 88.03 -45.98 -69.61
C VAL A 89 87.03 -45.75 -68.48
N ASP A 90 86.99 -46.65 -67.52
CA ASP A 90 86.05 -46.60 -66.39
C ASP A 90 86.21 -45.31 -65.57
N ALA A 91 87.46 -44.87 -65.34
CA ALA A 91 87.73 -43.62 -64.66
C ALA A 91 89.06 -42.97 -65.09
N PHE A 92 89.05 -41.64 -65.23
CA PHE A 92 90.25 -40.82 -65.23
C PHE A 92 90.44 -40.21 -63.83
N TYR A 93 91.23 -40.85 -62.98
CA TYR A 93 91.62 -40.28 -61.70
C TYR A 93 92.73 -39.25 -61.93
N THR A 94 92.36 -37.97 -61.94
CA THR A 94 93.29 -36.84 -62.03
C THR A 94 92.95 -35.82 -60.95
N ASN A 95 93.97 -35.26 -60.30
CA ASN A 95 93.77 -34.21 -59.30
C ASN A 95 93.18 -32.92 -59.88
N LYS A 96 93.34 -32.69 -61.18
CA LYS A 96 92.76 -31.54 -61.89
C LYS A 96 92.51 -31.91 -63.35
N LEU A 97 91.24 -32.00 -63.72
CA LEU A 97 90.85 -32.07 -65.12
C LEU A 97 90.77 -30.65 -65.68
N VAL A 98 91.79 -30.24 -66.42
CA VAL A 98 91.78 -28.97 -67.18
C VAL A 98 91.41 -29.30 -68.62
N VAL A 99 90.30 -28.75 -69.10
CA VAL A 99 89.90 -28.89 -70.50
C VAL A 99 90.31 -27.62 -71.25
N GLY A 100 91.56 -27.58 -71.72
CA GLY A 100 92.14 -26.48 -72.54
C GLY A 100 93.52 -25.97 -72.08
N THR A 101 94.20 -25.20 -72.95
CA THR A 101 95.44 -24.43 -72.65
C THR A 101 95.21 -22.93 -72.93
N ASP A 102 96.01 -22.07 -72.30
CA ASP A 102 95.83 -20.62 -72.14
C ASP A 102 95.69 -19.72 -73.41
N ALA A 103 95.50 -20.24 -74.63
CA ALA A 103 95.62 -19.43 -75.85
C ALA A 103 94.49 -19.50 -76.92
N GLU A 104 93.48 -20.38 -76.86
CA GLU A 104 92.24 -20.20 -77.67
C GLU A 104 91.07 -21.12 -77.23
N THR A 105 89.83 -20.66 -77.48
CA THR A 105 88.55 -21.04 -76.82
C THR A 105 88.00 -22.44 -77.17
N ILE A 106 87.69 -23.24 -76.14
CA ILE A 106 86.75 -24.38 -76.25
C ILE A 106 85.41 -23.95 -75.65
N ASN A 107 84.37 -23.86 -76.48
CA ASN A 107 82.98 -23.82 -76.02
C ASN A 107 82.64 -25.18 -75.39
N VAL A 108 82.66 -25.30 -74.07
CA VAL A 108 81.94 -26.38 -73.39
C VAL A 108 80.45 -26.04 -73.50
N THR A 109 79.80 -26.49 -74.57
CA THR A 109 78.40 -26.16 -74.86
C THR A 109 77.42 -26.84 -73.91
N SER A 110 77.83 -27.90 -73.21
CA SER A 110 77.12 -28.46 -72.06
C SER A 110 78.06 -29.31 -71.20
N ILE A 111 77.89 -29.22 -69.88
CA ILE A 111 78.28 -30.28 -68.95
C ILE A 111 76.97 -30.96 -68.59
N SER A 112 76.70 -32.11 -69.19
CA SER A 112 75.51 -32.90 -68.86
C SER A 112 75.72 -33.55 -67.50
N VAL A 113 74.95 -33.13 -66.51
CA VAL A 113 74.75 -33.87 -65.26
C VAL A 113 73.41 -34.61 -65.35
N ASP A 114 73.30 -35.52 -66.31
CA ASP A 114 72.18 -36.48 -66.44
C ASP A 114 72.29 -37.55 -65.34
N GLY A 115 72.18 -37.12 -64.09
CA GLY A 115 72.23 -37.98 -62.93
C GLY A 115 71.43 -37.36 -61.81
N THR A 116 70.41 -38.09 -61.35
CA THR A 116 69.63 -37.78 -60.16
C THR A 116 70.56 -37.69 -58.95
N LEU A 117 70.79 -36.47 -58.46
CA LEU A 117 71.47 -36.23 -57.19
C LEU A 117 70.42 -36.26 -56.08
N SER A 118 70.48 -37.30 -55.25
CA SER A 118 69.48 -37.54 -54.19
C SER A 118 69.59 -36.63 -52.98
N THR A 119 70.52 -35.66 -52.94
CA THR A 119 70.63 -34.68 -51.86
C THR A 119 71.33 -33.40 -52.34
N VAL A 120 70.87 -32.25 -51.88
CA VAL A 120 71.49 -30.94 -52.12
C VAL A 120 72.77 -30.79 -51.29
N SER A 121 73.91 -30.64 -51.97
CA SER A 121 75.21 -30.36 -51.35
C SER A 121 75.75 -29.03 -51.85
N ASN A 122 76.34 -28.24 -50.95
CA ASN A 122 77.04 -26.98 -51.21
C ASN A 122 78.38 -27.14 -51.95
N SER A 123 78.70 -28.37 -52.42
CA SER A 123 79.90 -28.71 -53.19
C SER A 123 79.66 -28.97 -54.69
N MET A 124 78.43 -28.76 -55.20
CA MET A 124 78.07 -29.04 -56.61
C MET A 124 77.28 -27.89 -57.26
N LEU A 125 77.38 -27.75 -58.58
CA LEU A 125 76.52 -26.85 -59.37
C LEU A 125 75.07 -27.34 -59.32
N ALA A 126 74.11 -26.48 -58.96
CA ALA A 126 72.69 -26.83 -58.92
C ALA A 126 72.11 -27.10 -60.31
N THR A 127 71.26 -28.12 -60.45
CA THR A 127 70.53 -28.39 -61.69
C THR A 127 69.34 -27.44 -61.82
N ALA A 128 68.91 -27.13 -63.05
CA ALA A 128 67.69 -26.33 -63.28
C ALA A 128 66.44 -26.97 -62.65
N TRP A 129 66.45 -28.30 -62.47
CA TRP A 129 65.36 -29.05 -61.85
C TRP A 129 65.32 -28.87 -60.33
N ALA A 130 66.48 -28.84 -59.66
CA ALA A 130 66.56 -28.56 -58.22
C ALA A 130 66.11 -27.13 -57.88
N ILE A 131 66.35 -26.16 -58.79
CA ILE A 131 65.85 -24.79 -58.63
C ILE A 131 64.33 -24.74 -58.78
N LYS A 132 63.76 -25.47 -59.76
CA LYS A 132 62.31 -25.54 -59.96
C LYS A 132 61.61 -26.22 -58.77
N ASP A 133 62.13 -27.35 -58.30
CA ASP A 133 61.58 -28.09 -57.16
C ASP A 133 61.58 -27.26 -55.87
N TYR A 134 62.65 -26.53 -55.58
CA TYR A 134 62.69 -25.61 -54.44
C TYR A 134 61.69 -24.45 -54.58
N VAL A 135 61.58 -23.83 -55.76
CA VAL A 135 60.63 -22.72 -55.97
C VAL A 135 59.19 -23.19 -55.88
N ASP A 136 58.88 -24.36 -56.45
CA ASP A 136 57.52 -24.93 -56.41
C ASP A 136 57.13 -25.44 -55.02
N ASN A 137 58.08 -25.91 -54.20
CA ASN A 137 57.82 -26.42 -52.84
C ASN A 137 57.92 -25.34 -51.74
N ASN A 138 58.42 -24.13 -52.03
CA ASN A 138 58.61 -23.07 -51.03
C ASN A 138 58.07 -21.69 -51.45
N SER A 139 57.27 -21.60 -52.51
CA SER A 139 56.62 -20.34 -52.93
C SER A 139 55.13 -20.54 -53.22
N ALA A 140 54.30 -20.90 -52.24
CA ALA A 140 52.85 -20.81 -52.43
C ALA A 140 52.34 -19.42 -52.09
N ALA A 141 51.99 -18.69 -53.14
CA ALA A 141 51.16 -17.50 -53.05
C ALA A 141 49.70 -17.88 -52.75
N THR A 142 49.39 -18.37 -51.53
CA THR A 142 48.05 -18.35 -50.87
C THR A 142 48.12 -18.96 -49.45
N LEU A 143 47.80 -18.17 -48.41
CA LEU A 143 47.42 -18.57 -47.03
C LEU A 143 48.17 -19.78 -46.39
N GLU A 144 49.51 -19.70 -46.29
CA GLU A 144 50.41 -20.82 -45.89
C GLU A 144 50.60 -21.11 -44.38
N ASP A 145 49.81 -20.58 -43.43
CA ASP A 145 49.90 -21.03 -42.01
C ASP A 145 48.74 -21.96 -41.58
N LEU A 146 47.95 -22.42 -42.56
CA LEU A 146 46.74 -23.22 -42.37
C LEU A 146 46.83 -24.56 -43.15
N ASP A 147 47.93 -25.31 -42.95
CA ASP A 147 48.21 -26.62 -43.58
C ASP A 147 47.21 -27.74 -43.16
N ASP A 148 46.32 -27.43 -42.22
CA ASP A 148 45.33 -28.31 -41.61
C ASP A 148 43.88 -27.94 -41.97
N VAL A 149 43.68 -27.01 -42.92
CA VAL A 149 42.34 -26.63 -43.41
C VAL A 149 41.83 -27.65 -44.43
N ASP A 150 40.83 -28.42 -44.03
CA ASP A 150 40.12 -29.34 -44.91
C ASP A 150 38.99 -28.60 -45.65
N VAL A 151 39.29 -27.96 -46.78
CA VAL A 151 38.25 -27.36 -47.66
C VAL A 151 37.67 -28.43 -48.59
N ILE A 152 36.83 -29.31 -48.06
CA ILE A 152 36.15 -30.32 -48.88
C ILE A 152 34.91 -29.70 -49.56
N GLY A 153 35.03 -29.33 -50.85
CA GLY A 153 33.89 -29.05 -51.73
C GLY A 153 33.69 -27.58 -52.14
N THR A 154 32.61 -27.32 -52.89
CA THR A 154 32.24 -25.98 -53.35
C THR A 154 31.70 -25.17 -52.17
N GLN A 155 32.50 -24.24 -51.65
CA GLN A 155 32.12 -23.44 -50.49
C GLN A 155 30.97 -22.50 -50.83
N ALA A 156 29.84 -22.64 -50.14
CA ALA A 156 28.76 -21.67 -50.19
C ALA A 156 29.17 -20.39 -49.43
N ASN A 157 28.56 -19.26 -49.78
CA ASN A 157 28.61 -18.07 -48.93
C ASN A 157 28.19 -18.48 -47.51
N ASN A 158 28.90 -17.97 -46.49
CA ASN A 158 28.66 -18.20 -45.05
C ASN A 158 29.43 -19.33 -44.36
N THR A 159 30.53 -19.80 -44.95
CA THR A 159 31.43 -20.76 -44.31
C THR A 159 32.56 -20.03 -43.56
N TYR A 160 32.84 -20.41 -42.31
CA TYR A 160 33.96 -19.88 -41.52
C TYR A 160 34.78 -21.02 -40.93
N LEU A 161 36.07 -20.78 -40.71
CA LEU A 161 36.98 -21.75 -40.12
C LEU A 161 36.93 -21.63 -38.60
N VAL A 162 36.64 -22.74 -37.92
CA VAL A 162 36.79 -22.85 -36.46
C VAL A 162 37.90 -23.85 -36.20
N TYR A 163 38.82 -23.51 -35.30
CA TYR A 163 39.82 -24.46 -34.84
C TYR A 163 39.16 -25.47 -33.92
N ASP A 164 39.02 -26.72 -34.39
CA ASP A 164 38.60 -27.81 -33.53
C ASP A 164 39.82 -28.30 -32.73
N GLY A 165 39.87 -27.92 -31.46
CA GLY A 165 40.92 -28.36 -30.54
C GLY A 165 40.97 -29.87 -30.32
N ALA A 166 39.89 -30.61 -30.62
CA ALA A 166 39.88 -32.07 -30.54
C ALA A 166 40.52 -32.73 -31.78
N ALA A 167 40.21 -32.23 -32.99
CA ALA A 167 40.82 -32.70 -34.23
C ALA A 167 42.24 -32.11 -34.48
N ALA A 168 42.60 -31.03 -33.77
CA ALA A 168 43.81 -30.24 -33.99
C ALA A 168 43.92 -29.72 -35.42
N LYS A 169 42.77 -29.34 -36.01
CA LYS A 169 42.64 -28.86 -37.38
C LYS A 169 41.66 -27.69 -37.46
N TRP A 170 41.81 -26.85 -38.47
CA TRP A 170 40.82 -25.83 -38.83
C TRP A 170 39.73 -26.45 -39.73
N GLU A 171 38.52 -26.57 -39.21
CA GLU A 171 37.40 -27.15 -39.94
C GLU A 171 36.44 -26.08 -40.46
N ALA A 172 35.86 -26.35 -41.62
CA ALA A 172 34.80 -25.52 -42.18
C ALA A 172 33.49 -25.74 -41.40
N HIS A 173 33.05 -24.74 -40.65
CA HIS A 173 31.75 -24.72 -39.99
C HIS A 173 30.79 -23.76 -40.71
N THR A 174 29.50 -24.00 -40.50
CA THR A 174 28.43 -23.12 -40.95
C THR A 174 27.60 -22.66 -39.76
N ILE A 175 27.20 -21.39 -39.74
CA ILE A 175 26.09 -20.95 -38.90
C ILE A 175 24.88 -21.40 -39.69
N SER A 176 24.29 -22.51 -39.28
CA SER A 176 23.12 -23.08 -39.94
C SER A 176 21.85 -22.41 -39.40
N GLY A 177 21.01 -21.93 -40.31
CA GLY A 177 19.66 -21.48 -40.05
C GLY A 177 18.92 -21.31 -41.37
N THR A 178 17.61 -21.47 -41.38
CA THR A 178 16.80 -21.11 -42.55
C THR A 178 16.56 -19.60 -42.57
N ALA A 179 16.25 -19.06 -43.75
CA ALA A 179 15.59 -17.75 -43.82
C ALA A 179 14.31 -17.88 -42.96
N ASN A 180 14.11 -16.95 -42.01
CA ASN A 180 13.13 -16.96 -40.91
C ASN A 180 13.60 -17.51 -39.55
N GLU A 181 14.84 -18.01 -39.42
CA GLU A 181 15.43 -18.37 -38.11
C GLU A 181 16.63 -17.46 -37.79
N VAL A 182 17.54 -17.32 -38.75
CA VAL A 182 18.74 -16.46 -38.65
C VAL A 182 19.00 -15.84 -40.03
N GLU A 183 19.16 -14.51 -40.08
CA GLU A 183 19.56 -13.81 -41.30
C GLU A 183 21.08 -13.64 -41.33
N LEU A 184 21.75 -14.24 -42.32
CA LEU A 184 23.20 -14.17 -42.45
C LEU A 184 23.59 -13.37 -43.70
N SER A 185 24.44 -12.36 -43.52
CA SER A 185 25.02 -11.62 -44.65
C SER A 185 26.50 -11.34 -44.44
N TYR A 186 27.25 -11.37 -45.54
CA TYR A 186 28.67 -11.07 -45.61
C TYR A 186 28.88 -9.90 -46.53
N SER A 187 29.36 -8.80 -45.99
CA SER A 187 29.73 -7.61 -46.76
C SER A 187 30.86 -6.89 -46.06
N ASN A 188 31.77 -6.28 -46.82
CA ASN A 188 32.88 -5.48 -46.29
C ASN A 188 33.70 -6.19 -45.20
N ASN A 189 33.98 -7.48 -45.39
CA ASN A 189 34.72 -8.31 -44.44
C ASN A 189 34.06 -8.49 -43.06
N ASN A 190 32.78 -8.12 -42.90
CA ASN A 190 32.02 -8.32 -41.67
C ASN A 190 30.98 -9.43 -41.84
N LEU A 191 30.79 -10.21 -40.78
CA LEU A 191 29.70 -11.18 -40.64
C LEU A 191 28.57 -10.53 -39.84
N GLN A 192 27.44 -10.28 -40.48
CA GLN A 192 26.24 -9.83 -39.80
C GLN A 192 25.30 -11.00 -39.55
N ILE A 193 24.91 -11.18 -38.29
CA ILE A 193 23.91 -12.15 -37.84
C ILE A 193 22.68 -11.36 -37.39
N GLY A 194 21.62 -11.44 -38.17
CA GLY A 194 20.32 -10.84 -37.88
C GLY A 194 19.33 -11.88 -37.34
N LEU A 195 18.28 -11.39 -36.67
CA LEU A 195 17.10 -12.16 -36.35
C LEU A 195 15.98 -11.78 -37.33
N PRO A 196 15.07 -12.72 -37.66
CA PRO A 196 13.86 -12.38 -38.41
C PRO A 196 13.00 -11.36 -37.66
N ASN A 197 12.11 -10.66 -38.38
CA ASN A 197 11.16 -9.72 -37.77
C ASN A 197 10.29 -10.35 -36.66
N ASN A 198 9.96 -11.64 -36.81
CA ASN A 198 9.21 -12.41 -35.83
C ASN A 198 10.12 -13.52 -35.29
N VAL A 199 10.48 -13.43 -34.01
CA VAL A 199 11.32 -14.44 -33.34
C VAL A 199 10.42 -15.30 -32.46
N PHE A 200 10.42 -16.62 -32.67
CA PHE A 200 9.70 -17.57 -31.82
C PHE A 200 10.68 -18.32 -30.91
N ILE A 201 10.45 -18.26 -29.60
CA ILE A 201 11.25 -18.96 -28.60
C ILE A 201 10.33 -19.99 -27.93
N SER A 202 10.63 -21.28 -28.11
CA SER A 202 9.79 -22.36 -27.57
C SER A 202 9.89 -22.51 -26.05
N GLY A 203 10.96 -21.99 -25.45
CA GLY A 203 11.19 -21.96 -24.00
C GLY A 203 11.05 -20.56 -23.39
N VAL A 204 11.79 -20.32 -22.32
CA VAL A 204 11.80 -19.03 -21.62
C VAL A 204 12.86 -18.11 -22.23
N LEU A 205 12.46 -16.91 -22.63
CA LEU A 205 13.40 -15.82 -22.89
C LEU A 205 13.82 -15.19 -21.56
N THR A 206 15.09 -15.37 -21.17
CA THR A 206 15.67 -14.65 -20.03
C THR A 206 16.50 -13.48 -20.56
N VAL A 207 16.17 -12.25 -20.14
CA VAL A 207 16.97 -11.05 -20.43
C VAL A 207 17.64 -10.63 -19.13
N GLY A 208 18.96 -10.76 -19.03
CA GLY A 208 19.70 -10.44 -17.79
C GLY A 208 19.77 -8.93 -17.46
N GLY A 209 19.17 -8.07 -18.28
CA GLY A 209 19.12 -6.62 -18.12
C GLY A 209 17.73 -6.06 -18.43
N GLN A 210 17.66 -4.79 -18.82
CA GLN A 210 16.39 -4.17 -19.21
C GLN A 210 15.92 -4.63 -20.59
N SER A 211 14.64 -4.97 -20.70
CA SER A 211 13.93 -5.09 -21.97
C SER A 211 13.31 -3.74 -22.33
N ASN A 212 13.71 -3.14 -23.44
CA ASN A 212 13.12 -1.91 -23.95
C ASN A 212 12.19 -2.24 -25.13
N GLN A 213 10.88 -2.29 -24.87
CA GLN A 213 9.87 -2.59 -25.89
C GLN A 213 9.41 -1.30 -26.56
N ILE A 214 9.58 -1.21 -27.87
CA ILE A 214 9.08 -0.08 -28.66
C ILE A 214 7.72 -0.50 -29.25
N GLY A 215 6.64 0.04 -28.69
CA GLY A 215 5.27 -0.27 -29.12
C GLY A 215 4.48 -1.08 -28.07
N ALA A 216 3.49 -1.83 -28.53
CA ALA A 216 2.63 -2.63 -27.66
C ALA A 216 3.26 -3.99 -27.32
N ALA A 217 3.26 -4.34 -26.03
CA ALA A 217 3.55 -5.69 -25.57
C ALA A 217 2.23 -6.41 -25.28
N GLN A 218 2.11 -7.67 -25.71
CA GLN A 218 1.00 -8.55 -25.36
C GLN A 218 1.54 -9.71 -24.53
N PHE A 219 0.94 -9.95 -23.37
CA PHE A 219 1.20 -11.11 -22.53
C PHE A 219 -0.07 -11.97 -22.52
N SER A 220 0.04 -13.24 -22.92
CA SER A 220 -1.12 -14.14 -23.01
C SER A 220 -1.55 -14.74 -21.67
N ASN A 221 -0.86 -14.37 -20.58
CA ASN A 221 -1.07 -14.86 -19.22
C ASN A 221 -0.64 -13.75 -18.25
N THR A 222 -0.28 -14.10 -17.03
CA THR A 222 0.14 -13.16 -15.98
C THR A 222 1.47 -12.49 -16.28
N VAL A 223 1.57 -11.23 -15.86
CA VAL A 223 2.84 -10.52 -15.71
C VAL A 223 3.20 -10.56 -14.23
N ASP A 224 4.31 -11.22 -13.90
CA ASP A 224 4.86 -11.17 -12.55
C ASP A 224 5.90 -10.04 -12.46
N VAL A 225 5.79 -9.22 -11.42
CA VAL A 225 6.66 -8.07 -11.19
C VAL A 225 7.12 -8.09 -9.73
N ASP A 226 8.27 -8.69 -9.47
CA ASP A 226 8.89 -8.73 -8.13
C ASP A 226 9.20 -7.32 -7.57
N GLY A 227 9.39 -6.36 -8.47
CA GLY A 227 9.70 -4.97 -8.15
C GLY A 227 8.46 -4.07 -8.15
N GLN A 228 8.60 -2.89 -8.76
CA GLN A 228 7.54 -1.90 -8.83
C GLN A 228 7.12 -1.69 -10.29
N ALA A 229 5.84 -1.90 -10.61
CA ALA A 229 5.28 -1.52 -11.89
C ALA A 229 4.97 -0.01 -11.89
N THR A 230 5.45 0.72 -12.90
CA THR A 230 5.07 2.12 -13.13
C THR A 230 4.25 2.19 -14.42
N LEU A 231 2.99 2.59 -14.31
CA LEU A 231 2.03 2.60 -15.41
C LEU A 231 1.45 4.02 -15.52
N ALA A 232 1.49 4.60 -16.71
CA ALA A 232 0.89 5.92 -16.94
C ALA A 232 -0.65 5.88 -16.89
N SER A 233 -1.23 4.75 -17.29
CA SER A 233 -2.64 4.44 -17.22
C SER A 233 -2.82 2.92 -17.22
N VAL A 234 -3.91 2.45 -16.62
CA VAL A 234 -4.31 1.05 -16.61
C VAL A 234 -5.80 1.00 -16.95
N ASN A 235 -6.16 0.16 -17.91
CA ASN A 235 -7.54 -0.25 -18.12
C ASN A 235 -7.69 -1.64 -17.52
N VAL A 236 -8.53 -1.78 -16.49
CA VAL A 236 -8.80 -3.07 -15.84
C VAL A 236 -10.16 -3.53 -16.31
N GLU A 237 -10.20 -4.60 -17.09
CA GLU A 237 -11.40 -5.03 -17.83
C GLU A 237 -12.54 -5.50 -16.91
N ASP A 238 -12.21 -5.95 -15.70
CA ASP A 238 -13.18 -6.39 -14.70
C ASP A 238 -13.86 -5.21 -13.98
N LEU A 239 -13.33 -3.98 -14.09
CA LEU A 239 -13.89 -2.80 -13.44
C LEU A 239 -14.98 -2.13 -14.28
N THR A 240 -16.05 -1.72 -13.61
CA THR A 240 -17.12 -0.91 -14.21
C THR A 240 -16.99 0.58 -13.87
N ASP A 241 -17.73 1.46 -14.56
CA ASP A 241 -17.69 2.91 -14.31
C ASP A 241 -18.14 3.28 -12.88
N ASN A 242 -17.61 4.39 -12.34
CA ASN A 242 -17.92 4.94 -11.01
C ASN A 242 -17.58 4.05 -9.80
N ARG A 243 -16.76 3.02 -10.01
CA ARG A 243 -16.35 2.10 -8.94
C ARG A 243 -15.14 2.61 -8.18
N ILE A 244 -15.16 2.45 -6.86
CA ILE A 244 -13.96 2.63 -6.04
C ILE A 244 -13.30 1.27 -5.89
N VAL A 245 -12.01 1.21 -6.19
CA VAL A 245 -11.24 -0.04 -6.14
C VAL A 245 -10.78 -0.38 -4.73
N ILE A 246 -10.76 -1.67 -4.43
CA ILE A 246 -10.20 -2.24 -3.21
C ILE A 246 -9.22 -3.35 -3.59
N VAL A 247 -8.54 -3.91 -2.59
CA VAL A 247 -7.64 -5.05 -2.78
C VAL A 247 -8.34 -6.30 -2.26
N GLY A 248 -8.54 -7.26 -3.14
CA GLY A 248 -9.17 -8.52 -2.85
C GLY A 248 -8.23 -9.56 -2.26
N THR A 249 -8.76 -10.77 -2.15
CA THR A 249 -7.96 -11.93 -1.79
C THR A 249 -6.82 -12.12 -2.79
N SER A 250 -5.64 -12.51 -2.30
CA SER A 250 -4.41 -12.65 -3.12
C SER A 250 -3.82 -11.34 -3.67
N GLY A 251 -4.33 -10.17 -3.26
CA GLY A 251 -3.72 -8.88 -3.62
C GLY A 251 -4.20 -8.31 -4.97
N GLU A 252 -5.20 -8.92 -5.59
CA GLU A 252 -5.81 -8.44 -6.83
C GLU A 252 -6.60 -7.14 -6.59
N ILE A 253 -6.67 -6.28 -7.61
CA ILE A 253 -7.56 -5.11 -7.57
C ILE A 253 -8.97 -5.59 -7.91
N GLU A 254 -9.93 -5.30 -7.03
CA GLU A 254 -11.34 -5.64 -7.22
C GLU A 254 -12.26 -4.43 -6.97
N ASP A 255 -13.54 -4.54 -7.32
CA ASP A 255 -14.58 -3.57 -6.97
C ASP A 255 -15.70 -4.19 -6.13
N ASP A 256 -16.49 -3.33 -5.47
CA ASP A 256 -17.75 -3.73 -4.80
C ASP A 256 -18.89 -2.87 -5.34
N ALA A 257 -20.00 -3.49 -5.73
CA ALA A 257 -21.15 -2.78 -6.32
C ALA A 257 -21.80 -1.80 -5.34
N ASN A 258 -21.52 -2.00 -4.06
CA ASN A 258 -21.98 -1.21 -2.94
C ASN A 258 -20.91 -0.21 -2.47
N PHE A 259 -19.83 -0.01 -3.22
CA PHE A 259 -18.76 0.94 -2.90
C PHE A 259 -18.40 1.80 -4.12
N THR A 260 -19.15 2.89 -4.30
CA THR A 260 -19.17 3.64 -5.56
C THR A 260 -19.09 5.16 -5.35
N MET A 261 -18.66 5.86 -6.40
CA MET A 261 -18.63 7.31 -6.48
C MET A 261 -18.97 7.76 -7.91
N ASP A 262 -20.15 8.32 -8.11
CA ASP A 262 -20.68 8.70 -9.43
C ASP A 262 -20.37 10.15 -9.86
N GLY A 263 -19.43 10.78 -9.17
CA GLY A 263 -19.11 12.20 -9.33
C GLY A 263 -20.01 13.14 -8.51
N THR A 264 -21.17 12.68 -8.05
CA THR A 264 -22.12 13.47 -7.24
C THR A 264 -22.31 12.93 -5.84
N THR A 265 -22.22 11.60 -5.66
CA THR A 265 -22.53 10.92 -4.41
C THR A 265 -21.54 9.78 -4.18
N PHE A 266 -20.89 9.81 -3.02
CA PHE A 266 -20.16 8.66 -2.49
C PHE A 266 -21.13 7.74 -1.77
N THR A 267 -21.11 6.44 -2.07
CA THR A 267 -22.08 5.46 -1.56
C THR A 267 -21.38 4.23 -0.99
N VAL A 268 -21.81 3.81 0.20
CA VAL A 268 -21.43 2.55 0.85
C VAL A 268 -22.69 1.77 1.23
N GLY A 269 -22.77 0.51 0.82
CA GLY A 269 -23.89 -0.39 1.11
C GLY A 269 -24.98 -0.41 0.03
N ALA A 270 -25.86 -1.40 0.13
CA ALA A 270 -27.02 -1.56 -0.74
C ALA A 270 -28.30 -1.09 -0.03
N THR A 271 -29.34 -0.74 -0.80
CA THR A 271 -30.67 -0.53 -0.23
C THR A 271 -31.14 -1.77 0.54
N PRO A 272 -31.72 -1.62 1.75
CA PRO A 272 -32.13 -0.36 2.37
C PRO A 272 -31.04 0.30 3.23
N ASN A 273 -29.88 -0.31 3.46
CA ASN A 273 -28.86 0.15 4.41
C ASN A 273 -27.73 0.91 3.72
N VAL A 274 -28.04 2.10 3.20
CA VAL A 274 -27.08 2.95 2.49
C VAL A 274 -26.50 4.01 3.43
N PHE A 275 -25.18 4.14 3.42
CA PHE A 275 -24.47 5.36 3.82
C PHE A 275 -24.12 6.13 2.55
N SER A 276 -24.48 7.40 2.47
CA SER A 276 -24.07 8.23 1.34
C SER A 276 -23.71 9.64 1.74
N VAL A 277 -22.80 10.23 0.96
CA VAL A 277 -22.37 11.63 1.10
C VAL A 277 -22.54 12.32 -0.24
N ALA A 278 -23.40 13.34 -0.27
CA ALA A 278 -23.56 14.17 -1.46
C ALA A 278 -22.39 15.16 -1.56
N VAL A 279 -21.67 15.17 -2.68
CA VAL A 279 -20.49 16.04 -2.87
C VAL A 279 -20.86 17.51 -2.91
N GLY A 280 -22.00 17.86 -3.52
CA GLY A 280 -22.41 19.27 -3.67
C GLY A 280 -22.83 19.95 -2.35
N THR A 281 -23.38 19.19 -1.40
CA THR A 281 -23.92 19.73 -0.14
C THR A 281 -23.15 19.28 1.10
N GLY A 282 -22.39 18.19 1.01
CA GLY A 282 -21.80 17.53 2.18
C GLY A 282 -22.82 16.78 3.03
N ASP A 283 -24.08 16.68 2.58
CA ASP A 283 -25.13 15.97 3.32
C ASP A 283 -24.76 14.50 3.49
N VAL A 284 -24.71 14.05 4.74
CA VAL A 284 -24.54 12.65 5.11
C VAL A 284 -25.92 12.03 5.31
N ARG A 285 -26.20 10.94 4.61
CA ARG A 285 -27.44 10.16 4.76
C ARG A 285 -27.09 8.76 5.24
N THR A 286 -27.81 8.32 6.27
CA THR A 286 -27.76 6.93 6.75
C THR A 286 -29.17 6.43 6.87
N ASN A 287 -29.50 5.35 6.17
CA ASN A 287 -30.81 4.72 6.32
C ASN A 287 -30.93 3.93 7.65
N GLY A 288 -29.80 3.56 8.25
CA GLY A 288 -29.73 2.94 9.57
C GLY A 288 -29.51 3.94 10.70
N THR A 289 -29.17 3.42 11.88
CA THR A 289 -28.83 4.24 13.06
C THR A 289 -27.42 4.82 12.92
N LEU A 290 -27.29 6.13 13.16
CA LEU A 290 -25.99 6.76 13.39
C LEU A 290 -25.60 6.62 14.86
N LEU A 291 -24.57 5.83 15.16
CA LEU A 291 -24.00 5.71 16.50
C LEU A 291 -22.82 6.68 16.67
N ALA A 292 -22.97 7.67 17.55
CA ALA A 292 -21.87 8.54 17.96
C ALA A 292 -21.38 8.15 19.36
N ASN A 293 -20.18 7.57 19.46
CA ASN A 293 -19.59 7.16 20.76
C ASN A 293 -19.18 8.33 21.67
N GLY A 294 -19.21 9.57 21.14
CA GLY A 294 -18.90 10.79 21.86
C GLY A 294 -20.01 11.83 21.73
N VAL A 295 -19.65 13.10 21.94
CA VAL A 295 -20.59 14.21 21.79
C VAL A 295 -20.81 14.50 20.31
N ALA A 296 -22.07 14.50 19.86
CA ALA A 296 -22.46 15.07 18.57
C ALA A 296 -22.72 16.56 18.73
N THR A 297 -21.98 17.40 18.00
CA THR A 297 -22.16 18.86 18.01
C THR A 297 -22.76 19.31 16.69
N PHE A 298 -23.86 20.06 16.77
CA PHE A 298 -24.51 20.68 15.61
C PHE A 298 -24.37 22.20 15.72
N ALA A 299 -23.81 22.84 14.69
CA ALA A 299 -23.61 24.30 14.66
C ALA A 299 -24.90 25.10 14.48
N SER A 300 -25.97 24.43 14.06
CA SER A 300 -27.28 24.98 13.73
C SER A 300 -28.38 24.09 14.31
N ASN A 301 -29.63 24.39 13.96
CA ASN A 301 -30.79 23.64 14.41
C ASN A 301 -30.72 22.16 14.00
N VAL A 302 -31.20 21.29 14.89
CA VAL A 302 -31.45 19.88 14.62
C VAL A 302 -32.94 19.70 14.37
N ALA A 303 -33.32 19.28 13.17
CA ALA A 303 -34.70 18.95 12.83
C ALA A 303 -34.93 17.45 13.06
N ILE A 304 -35.90 17.12 13.93
CA ILE A 304 -36.34 15.74 14.19
C ILE A 304 -37.75 15.61 13.63
N GLN A 305 -37.96 14.71 12.67
CA GLN A 305 -39.25 14.58 11.97
C GLN A 305 -40.28 13.77 12.76
N ASP A 306 -39.82 12.90 13.65
CA ASP A 306 -40.66 12.08 14.51
C ASP A 306 -40.35 12.41 15.98
N SER A 307 -39.79 11.47 16.73
CA SER A 307 -39.55 11.61 18.17
C SER A 307 -38.07 11.81 18.51
N LEU A 308 -37.80 12.64 19.52
CA LEU A 308 -36.51 12.67 20.22
C LEU A 308 -36.66 11.93 21.54
N THR A 309 -35.98 10.79 21.67
CA THR A 309 -35.91 10.06 22.94
C THR A 309 -34.57 10.34 23.61
N VAL A 310 -34.59 10.82 24.86
CA VAL A 310 -33.40 11.03 25.68
C VAL A 310 -33.50 10.11 26.89
N THR A 311 -32.65 9.09 26.95
CA THR A 311 -32.64 8.10 28.06
C THR A 311 -31.92 8.61 29.31
N GLY A 312 -31.10 9.65 29.15
CA GLY A 312 -30.42 10.36 30.23
C GLY A 312 -31.04 11.73 30.51
N THR A 313 -30.21 12.67 30.94
CA THR A 313 -30.64 14.05 31.19
C THR A 313 -30.63 14.87 29.90
N ALA A 314 -31.74 15.56 29.61
CA ALA A 314 -31.77 16.64 28.63
C ALA A 314 -31.44 17.96 29.33
N ASN A 315 -30.33 18.61 28.94
CA ASN A 315 -29.97 19.94 29.44
C ASN A 315 -30.19 20.97 28.32
N VAL A 316 -31.09 21.93 28.56
CA VAL A 316 -31.37 23.05 27.66
C VAL A 316 -30.87 24.32 28.35
N SER A 317 -29.76 24.88 27.88
CA SER A 317 -29.08 26.02 28.52
C SER A 317 -29.78 27.37 28.34
N SER A 318 -30.75 27.42 27.43
CA SER A 318 -31.48 28.64 27.05
C SER A 318 -32.99 28.37 27.15
N THR A 319 -33.78 28.90 26.22
CA THR A 319 -35.24 28.69 26.20
C THR A 319 -35.61 27.38 25.50
N SER A 320 -36.55 26.63 26.09
CA SER A 320 -37.30 25.60 25.38
C SER A 320 -38.63 26.16 24.89
N TYR A 321 -39.04 25.79 23.67
CA TYR A 321 -40.35 26.12 23.11
C TYR A 321 -41.07 24.83 22.73
N PHE A 322 -42.29 24.66 23.25
CA PHE A 322 -43.15 23.53 22.94
C PHE A 322 -44.37 24.04 22.18
N GLY A 323 -44.53 23.60 20.93
CA GLY A 323 -45.65 24.03 20.07
C GLY A 323 -47.00 23.38 20.41
N ALA A 324 -47.00 22.42 21.33
CA ALA A 324 -48.16 21.69 21.83
C ALA A 324 -48.05 21.55 23.35
N ASN A 325 -48.88 20.68 23.94
CA ASN A 325 -48.88 20.42 25.37
C ASN A 325 -47.54 19.81 25.83
N VAL A 326 -47.15 20.12 27.06
CA VAL A 326 -46.04 19.45 27.76
C VAL A 326 -46.64 18.48 28.76
N GLU A 327 -46.33 17.20 28.60
CA GLU A 327 -46.69 16.13 29.53
C GLU A 327 -45.46 15.76 30.35
N ILE A 328 -45.64 15.62 31.67
CA ILE A 328 -44.59 15.23 32.61
C ILE A 328 -45.12 14.05 33.41
N ASP A 329 -44.59 12.86 33.17
CA ASP A 329 -45.02 11.62 33.85
C ASP A 329 -44.63 11.57 35.33
N ALA A 330 -43.63 12.37 35.71
CA ALA A 330 -43.07 12.44 37.07
C ALA A 330 -43.30 13.84 37.69
N ASP A 331 -42.46 14.21 38.66
CA ASP A 331 -42.57 15.49 39.34
C ASP A 331 -42.01 16.65 38.50
N LEU A 332 -42.72 17.77 38.47
CA LEU A 332 -42.19 19.05 37.99
C LEU A 332 -41.57 19.84 39.15
N THR A 333 -40.27 20.08 39.08
CA THR A 333 -39.59 21.01 40.01
C THR A 333 -39.23 22.31 39.28
N VAL A 334 -39.64 23.45 39.83
CA VAL A 334 -39.29 24.79 39.31
C VAL A 334 -38.47 25.50 40.38
N THR A 335 -37.18 25.75 40.09
CA THR A 335 -36.27 26.45 41.02
C THR A 335 -36.39 27.97 40.94
N GLY A 336 -36.90 28.48 39.82
CA GLY A 336 -37.26 29.89 39.63
C GLY A 336 -38.76 30.12 39.81
N ASP A 337 -39.27 31.17 39.17
CA ASP A 337 -40.68 31.51 39.22
C ASP A 337 -41.53 30.67 38.26
N LEU A 338 -42.73 30.30 38.68
CA LEU A 338 -43.79 29.82 37.78
C LEU A 338 -44.66 31.00 37.34
N ASN A 339 -44.56 31.39 36.07
CA ASN A 339 -45.41 32.43 35.48
C ASN A 339 -46.40 31.81 34.47
N VAL A 340 -47.68 31.80 34.81
CA VAL A 340 -48.77 31.33 33.95
C VAL A 340 -49.54 32.52 33.40
N THR A 341 -49.50 32.73 32.09
CA THR A 341 -50.21 33.83 31.41
C THR A 341 -51.59 33.44 30.88
N GLY A 342 -51.91 32.14 30.91
CA GLY A 342 -53.26 31.65 30.61
C GLY A 342 -54.29 32.19 31.61
N THR A 343 -55.57 32.07 31.28
CA THR A 343 -56.68 32.56 32.11
C THR A 343 -57.14 31.57 33.17
N LEU A 344 -56.73 30.29 33.10
CA LEU A 344 -57.07 29.25 34.06
C LEU A 344 -55.82 28.46 34.48
N THR A 345 -55.84 27.99 35.73
CA THR A 345 -54.89 27.00 36.27
C THR A 345 -55.71 26.02 37.08
N TYR A 346 -55.64 24.73 36.74
CA TYR A 346 -56.24 23.65 37.51
C TYR A 346 -55.21 23.15 38.53
N ILE A 347 -55.65 22.96 39.77
CA ILE A 347 -54.81 22.43 40.86
C ILE A 347 -55.60 21.28 41.50
N ASP A 348 -55.61 20.14 40.81
CA ASP A 348 -56.31 18.94 41.25
C ASP A 348 -55.39 18.15 42.18
N THR A 349 -55.26 18.63 43.41
CA THR A 349 -54.38 18.06 44.44
C THR A 349 -55.14 17.84 45.74
N GLU A 350 -54.70 16.87 46.55
CA GLU A 350 -55.26 16.68 47.89
C GLU A 350 -54.85 17.82 48.84
N ASN A 351 -53.65 18.37 48.67
CA ASN A 351 -53.12 19.43 49.51
C ASN A 351 -52.43 20.51 48.67
N VAL A 352 -52.71 21.76 49.00
CA VAL A 352 -51.93 22.93 48.54
C VAL A 352 -51.15 23.45 49.73
N VAL A 353 -49.83 23.25 49.73
CA VAL A 353 -48.93 23.75 50.77
C VAL A 353 -48.23 25.01 50.28
N VAL A 354 -48.35 26.09 51.03
CA VAL A 354 -47.69 27.37 50.77
C VAL A 354 -46.87 27.76 51.99
N GLU A 355 -45.59 28.05 51.79
CA GLU A 355 -44.70 28.53 52.87
C GLU A 355 -44.92 30.01 53.17
N ASP A 356 -45.45 30.77 52.20
CA ASP A 356 -45.70 32.19 52.34
C ASP A 356 -46.87 32.46 53.29
N SER A 357 -46.69 33.41 54.21
CA SER A 357 -47.75 33.82 55.15
C SER A 357 -48.92 34.57 54.48
N LEU A 358 -48.69 35.12 53.29
CA LEU A 358 -49.69 35.93 52.57
C LEU A 358 -49.85 35.43 51.14
N ILE A 359 -51.11 35.18 50.76
CA ILE A 359 -51.49 34.89 49.37
C ILE A 359 -51.96 36.18 48.71
N ARG A 360 -51.28 36.61 47.65
CA ARG A 360 -51.65 37.80 46.89
C ARG A 360 -52.60 37.45 45.75
N LEU A 361 -53.88 37.75 45.95
CA LEU A 361 -54.92 37.65 44.92
C LEU A 361 -55.09 38.98 44.18
N ALA A 362 -55.67 38.93 42.98
CA ALA A 362 -55.95 40.11 42.16
C ALA A 362 -54.72 41.03 41.93
N ARG A 363 -53.52 40.45 41.75
CA ARG A 363 -52.26 41.20 41.60
C ARG A 363 -52.22 42.20 40.44
N ASN A 364 -53.13 42.07 39.49
CA ASN A 364 -53.20 42.88 38.27
C ASN A 364 -54.44 43.78 38.23
N GLN A 365 -54.89 44.28 39.39
CA GLN A 365 -55.81 45.43 39.47
C GLN A 365 -55.09 46.69 38.98
N ALA A 366 -54.93 46.76 37.66
CA ALA A 366 -54.46 47.86 36.83
C ALA A 366 -53.24 48.67 37.34
N ASN A 367 -52.08 48.42 36.72
CA ASN A 367 -50.99 49.40 36.60
C ASN A 367 -51.38 50.52 35.60
N THR A 368 -52.57 51.10 35.78
CA THR A 368 -53.05 52.28 35.04
C THR A 368 -53.10 53.44 36.03
N GLY A 369 -52.81 54.66 35.61
CA GLY A 369 -52.75 55.83 36.51
C GLY A 369 -54.08 56.24 37.17
N VAL A 370 -55.09 55.38 37.15
CA VAL A 370 -56.44 55.59 37.69
C VAL A 370 -56.77 54.43 38.65
N PHE A 371 -57.25 54.78 39.84
CA PHE A 371 -57.74 53.82 40.81
C PHE A 371 -59.00 53.11 40.30
N THR A 372 -58.97 51.77 40.24
CA THR A 372 -60.14 50.94 39.93
C THR A 372 -60.25 49.80 40.94
N ASP A 373 -61.31 49.82 41.77
CA ASP A 373 -61.68 48.70 42.67
C ASP A 373 -62.98 48.09 42.13
N GLN A 374 -62.86 47.20 41.13
CA GLN A 374 -64.01 46.62 40.42
C GLN A 374 -64.20 45.13 40.64
N SER A 375 -63.19 44.41 41.17
CA SER A 375 -63.32 42.97 41.39
C SER A 375 -63.40 42.63 42.86
N ASP A 376 -64.30 41.73 43.17
CA ASP A 376 -64.35 41.07 44.46
C ASP A 376 -63.15 40.15 44.64
N ILE A 377 -62.61 40.07 45.85
CA ILE A 377 -61.37 39.35 46.14
C ILE A 377 -61.63 38.35 47.27
N GLY A 378 -61.46 37.06 46.99
CA GLY A 378 -61.73 36.03 47.97
C GLY A 378 -61.52 34.62 47.44
N PHE A 379 -62.07 33.67 48.17
CA PHE A 379 -62.09 32.25 47.81
C PHE A 379 -63.48 31.69 48.06
N TYR A 380 -63.84 30.67 47.30
CA TYR A 380 -65.10 29.97 47.42
C TYR A 380 -64.88 28.46 47.30
N GLY A 381 -65.75 27.70 47.96
CA GLY A 381 -65.90 26.27 47.80
C GLY A 381 -67.22 25.94 47.09
N VAL A 382 -67.29 24.72 46.58
CA VAL A 382 -68.47 24.17 45.91
C VAL A 382 -68.98 22.99 46.72
N TYR A 383 -70.30 22.93 46.93
CA TYR A 383 -70.96 21.79 47.54
C TYR A 383 -72.28 21.49 46.82
N GLY A 384 -72.89 20.35 47.14
CA GLY A 384 -74.11 19.89 46.48
C GLY A 384 -73.83 18.70 45.56
N ASN A 385 -74.47 18.69 44.38
CA ASN A 385 -74.40 17.58 43.42
C ASN A 385 -74.53 18.06 41.97
N THR A 386 -74.49 17.15 41.00
CA THR A 386 -74.54 17.47 39.56
C THR A 386 -75.83 18.16 39.08
N THR A 387 -76.88 18.20 39.91
CA THR A 387 -78.16 18.87 39.62
C THR A 387 -78.39 20.15 40.42
N SER A 388 -77.61 20.37 41.48
CA SER A 388 -77.68 21.56 42.34
C SER A 388 -76.28 21.84 42.88
N THR A 389 -75.56 22.67 42.15
CA THR A 389 -74.22 23.13 42.51
C THR A 389 -74.37 24.44 43.26
N ILE A 390 -73.90 24.46 44.51
CA ILE A 390 -74.04 25.62 45.39
C ILE A 390 -72.65 26.06 45.85
N PHE A 391 -72.48 27.36 46.04
CA PHE A 391 -71.20 27.99 46.36
C PHE A 391 -71.28 28.67 47.74
N THR A 392 -70.18 28.54 48.48
CA THR A 392 -69.98 29.13 49.82
C THR A 392 -68.59 29.72 49.91
N GLY A 393 -68.37 30.73 50.74
CA GLY A 393 -67.03 31.28 50.88
C GLY A 393 -66.94 32.63 51.55
N LEU A 394 -65.80 33.28 51.34
CA LEU A 394 -65.47 34.59 51.88
C LEU A 394 -64.88 35.45 50.78
N PHE A 395 -65.43 36.65 50.59
CA PHE A 395 -64.86 37.63 49.67
C PHE A 395 -64.98 39.04 50.20
N ARG A 396 -64.04 39.90 49.81
CA ARG A 396 -64.19 41.35 49.90
C ARG A 396 -65.08 41.81 48.75
N ASN A 397 -66.18 42.47 49.07
CA ASN A 397 -67.01 43.15 48.09
C ASN A 397 -66.41 44.54 47.75
N ALA A 398 -66.05 44.76 46.49
CA ALA A 398 -65.41 46.00 46.03
C ALA A 398 -66.34 47.21 46.13
N SER A 399 -67.65 47.02 45.94
CA SER A 399 -68.64 48.11 46.00
C SER A 399 -68.88 48.61 47.44
N SER A 400 -68.96 47.69 48.41
CA SER A 400 -69.25 48.02 49.81
C SER A 400 -68.00 48.14 50.69
N ASN A 401 -66.83 47.77 50.19
CA ASN A 401 -65.55 47.74 50.92
C ASN A 401 -65.54 46.81 52.15
N THR A 402 -66.40 45.80 52.20
CA THR A 402 -66.54 44.87 53.34
C THR A 402 -66.27 43.43 52.95
N PHE A 403 -65.87 42.61 53.93
CA PHE A 403 -65.81 41.16 53.77
C PHE A 403 -67.19 40.56 54.02
N VAL A 404 -67.62 39.68 53.11
CA VAL A 404 -68.90 39.00 53.16
C VAL A 404 -68.64 37.50 53.24
N LEU A 405 -69.11 36.90 54.35
CA LEU A 405 -69.23 35.45 54.49
C LEU A 405 -70.58 35.04 53.92
N PHE A 406 -70.59 34.15 52.93
CA PHE A 406 -71.79 33.80 52.19
C PHE A 406 -71.98 32.29 52.07
N ASP A 407 -73.25 31.90 51.90
CA ASP A 407 -73.65 30.53 51.58
C ASP A 407 -74.86 30.55 50.63
N GLY A 408 -75.13 29.41 49.98
CA GLY A 408 -76.37 29.22 49.23
C GLY A 408 -76.41 29.85 47.83
N LEU A 409 -75.28 30.33 47.29
CA LEU A 409 -75.25 30.91 45.95
C LEU A 409 -75.40 29.80 44.89
N ASP A 410 -76.32 29.96 43.94
CA ASP A 410 -76.65 28.95 42.91
C ASP A 410 -75.94 29.19 41.55
N GLN A 411 -75.14 30.25 41.47
CA GLN A 411 -74.30 30.60 40.33
C GLN A 411 -72.83 30.65 40.75
N SER A 412 -71.92 30.16 39.91
CA SER A 412 -70.48 30.26 40.18
C SER A 412 -70.07 31.73 40.36
N PRO A 413 -69.36 32.08 41.44
CA PRO A 413 -68.73 33.39 41.56
C PRO A 413 -67.79 33.67 40.39
N ASP A 414 -67.85 34.88 39.84
CA ASP A 414 -66.87 35.43 38.90
C ASP A 414 -66.09 36.58 39.56
N ASN A 415 -65.73 37.63 38.81
CA ASN A 415 -65.06 38.81 39.35
C ASN A 415 -65.99 39.74 40.15
N ILE A 416 -67.32 39.57 40.09
CA ILE A 416 -68.32 40.34 40.85
C ILE A 416 -69.35 39.36 41.42
N VAL A 417 -69.29 39.09 42.71
CA VAL A 417 -70.21 38.14 43.35
C VAL A 417 -71.62 38.75 43.41
N ASN A 418 -72.62 38.01 42.91
CA ASN A 418 -74.02 38.43 42.97
C ASN A 418 -74.56 38.42 44.41
N THR A 419 -74.39 39.54 45.10
CA THR A 419 -74.85 39.73 46.49
C THR A 419 -76.37 39.75 46.67
N ASN A 420 -77.17 39.82 45.59
CA ASN A 420 -78.63 39.73 45.70
C ASN A 420 -79.12 38.27 45.80
N ALA A 421 -78.25 37.31 45.48
CA ALA A 421 -78.57 35.88 45.45
C ALA A 421 -77.86 35.07 46.55
N ILE A 422 -77.11 35.73 47.45
CA ILE A 422 -76.45 35.07 48.57
C ILE A 422 -77.30 35.10 49.84
N ALA A 423 -77.20 34.05 50.65
CA ALA A 423 -77.54 34.12 52.06
C ALA A 423 -76.28 34.53 52.86
N VAL A 424 -76.33 35.66 53.57
CA VAL A 424 -75.29 35.97 54.57
C VAL A 424 -75.37 34.90 55.66
N THR A 425 -74.26 34.20 55.89
CA THR A 425 -74.25 33.00 56.73
C THR A 425 -73.61 33.25 58.11
N THR A 426 -73.61 32.21 58.95
CA THR A 426 -73.13 32.28 60.33
C THR A 426 -71.63 32.06 60.40
N LEU A 427 -70.93 32.96 61.09
CA LEU A 427 -69.54 32.76 61.50
C LEU A 427 -69.52 32.17 62.92
N ASN A 428 -68.86 31.02 63.10
CA ASN A 428 -68.56 30.50 64.43
C ASN A 428 -67.12 30.89 64.82
N ALA A 429 -66.96 31.97 65.58
CA ALA A 429 -65.65 32.48 65.98
C ALA A 429 -65.71 33.21 67.34
N TYR A 430 -64.57 33.27 68.03
CA TYR A 430 -64.34 34.25 69.08
C TYR A 430 -63.89 35.57 68.43
N LEU A 431 -64.65 36.63 68.64
CA LEU A 431 -64.37 37.95 68.07
C LEU A 431 -63.75 38.85 69.12
N ASP A 432 -62.45 39.14 68.98
CA ASP A 432 -61.78 40.22 69.70
C ASP A 432 -61.89 41.50 68.87
N SER A 433 -62.68 42.48 69.33
CA SER A 433 -62.93 43.72 68.60
C SER A 433 -63.07 44.89 69.54
N GLY A 434 -62.67 46.09 69.09
CA GLY A 434 -62.90 47.33 69.83
C GLY A 434 -64.39 47.68 70.02
N GLY A 435 -65.27 47.02 69.28
CA GLY A 435 -66.72 47.07 69.41
C GLY A 435 -67.40 46.18 68.35
N LEU A 436 -68.48 45.50 68.72
CA LEU A 436 -69.33 44.76 67.79
C LEU A 436 -70.43 45.69 67.26
N THR A 437 -70.25 46.19 66.04
CA THR A 437 -71.24 47.02 65.35
C THR A 437 -72.02 46.15 64.37
N THR A 438 -73.30 45.90 64.62
CA THR A 438 -74.19 45.18 63.69
C THR A 438 -75.09 46.17 62.93
N ASN A 439 -75.53 45.78 61.73
CA ASN A 439 -76.47 46.58 60.93
C ASN A 439 -77.93 46.46 61.42
N THR A 440 -78.19 45.55 62.36
CA THR A 440 -79.49 45.32 62.98
C THR A 440 -79.76 46.32 64.09
N THR A 441 -81.03 46.63 64.32
CA THR A 441 -81.50 47.55 65.37
C THR A 441 -81.09 47.13 66.79
N ASN A 442 -80.70 45.86 66.97
CA ASN A 442 -80.20 45.28 68.20
C ASN A 442 -79.10 44.23 67.91
N VAL A 443 -78.14 44.11 68.83
CA VAL A 443 -77.27 42.93 68.91
C VAL A 443 -77.98 41.91 69.80
N SER A 444 -78.44 40.79 69.23
CA SER A 444 -79.06 39.71 70.01
C SER A 444 -77.98 38.73 70.47
N LEU A 445 -77.60 38.79 71.75
CA LEU A 445 -76.71 37.81 72.38
C LEU A 445 -77.57 36.80 73.13
N THR A 446 -77.78 35.63 72.53
CA THR A 446 -78.62 34.58 73.12
C THR A 446 -77.76 33.61 73.92
N ALA A 447 -77.91 33.60 75.24
CA ALA A 447 -77.47 32.46 76.05
C ALA A 447 -78.42 31.28 75.79
N ASN A 448 -77.89 30.10 75.48
CA ASN A 448 -78.69 28.87 75.41
C ASN A 448 -78.46 28.04 76.69
N SER A 449 -79.18 26.92 76.84
CA SER A 449 -79.09 26.07 78.04
C SER A 449 -77.70 25.47 78.29
N THR A 450 -76.79 25.56 77.32
CA THR A 450 -75.42 25.01 77.42
C THR A 450 -74.34 26.08 77.56
N THR A 451 -74.63 27.36 77.26
CA THR A 451 -73.65 28.46 77.33
C THR A 451 -74.28 29.74 77.86
N SER A 452 -73.88 30.16 79.06
CA SER A 452 -74.23 31.47 79.61
C SER A 452 -73.41 32.58 78.95
N VAL A 453 -74.06 33.69 78.57
CA VAL A 453 -73.39 34.89 78.08
C VAL A 453 -73.26 35.88 79.24
N ASN A 454 -72.03 36.12 79.70
CA ASN A 454 -71.76 37.19 80.67
C ASN A 454 -71.39 38.47 79.92
N MET A 455 -72.21 39.51 80.05
CA MET A 455 -71.87 40.85 79.57
C MET A 455 -71.19 41.64 80.69
N VAL A 456 -69.90 41.92 80.53
CA VAL A 456 -69.15 42.80 81.44
C VAL A 456 -68.88 44.10 80.70
N ALA A 457 -69.54 45.18 81.12
CA ALA A 457 -69.36 46.51 80.54
C ALA A 457 -68.85 47.47 81.62
N ASN A 458 -67.82 48.25 81.30
CA ASN A 458 -67.38 49.35 82.17
C ASN A 458 -68.47 50.42 82.33
N THR A 459 -69.20 50.67 81.25
CA THR A 459 -70.37 51.57 81.21
C THR A 459 -71.43 50.96 80.30
N LEU A 460 -72.67 50.91 80.77
CA LEU A 460 -73.84 50.52 79.97
C LEU A 460 -74.70 51.76 79.72
N THR A 461 -74.73 52.24 78.49
CA THR A 461 -75.60 53.35 78.07
C THR A 461 -76.81 52.78 77.34
N LEU A 462 -78.01 53.02 77.86
CA LEU A 462 -79.25 52.61 77.22
C LEU A 462 -79.92 53.84 76.60
N SER A 463 -80.43 53.72 75.38
CA SER A 463 -81.21 54.79 74.73
C SER A 463 -82.57 54.99 75.38
N GLN A 464 -83.10 53.95 76.02
CA GLN A 464 -84.32 53.94 76.81
C GLN A 464 -84.02 53.33 78.19
N LYS A 465 -84.73 53.76 79.23
CA LYS A 465 -84.66 53.13 80.55
C LYS A 465 -84.99 51.63 80.46
N LEU A 466 -84.35 50.80 81.28
CA LEU A 466 -84.73 49.38 81.36
C LEU A 466 -86.03 49.29 82.17
N ASP A 467 -87.09 48.82 81.53
CA ASP A 467 -88.39 48.65 82.17
C ASP A 467 -88.34 47.55 83.24
N VAL A 468 -89.25 47.61 84.21
CA VAL A 468 -89.30 46.66 85.33
C VAL A 468 -89.54 45.22 84.87
N THR A 469 -90.26 45.03 83.76
CA THR A 469 -90.50 43.70 83.16
C THR A 469 -89.21 43.03 82.67
N GLU A 470 -88.19 43.82 82.33
CA GLU A 470 -86.88 43.37 81.89
C GLU A 470 -85.84 43.38 83.03
N GLY A 471 -86.30 43.46 84.29
CA GLY A 471 -85.45 43.47 85.48
C GLY A 471 -84.82 44.83 85.80
N GLY A 472 -85.22 45.90 85.11
CA GLY A 472 -84.81 47.27 85.40
C GLY A 472 -85.62 47.94 86.51
N THR A 473 -85.39 49.23 86.70
CA THR A 473 -86.14 50.06 87.67
C THR A 473 -87.26 50.87 87.00
N GLY A 474 -87.24 50.98 85.67
CA GLY A 474 -88.15 51.85 84.91
C GLY A 474 -87.89 53.35 85.12
N VAL A 475 -86.84 53.77 85.84
CA VAL A 475 -86.53 55.20 86.06
C VAL A 475 -85.03 55.48 85.92
N ALA A 476 -84.68 56.70 85.51
CA ALA A 476 -83.28 57.11 85.35
C ALA A 476 -82.59 57.49 86.66
N SER A 477 -83.35 57.96 87.65
CA SER A 477 -82.83 58.37 88.95
C SER A 477 -83.93 58.30 90.02
N PHE A 478 -83.51 58.30 91.27
CA PHE A 478 -84.40 58.33 92.43
C PHE A 478 -84.27 59.67 93.16
N ALA A 479 -85.34 60.11 93.83
CA ALA A 479 -85.30 61.28 94.68
C ALA A 479 -84.30 61.07 95.82
N ASN A 480 -83.43 62.06 96.05
CA ASN A 480 -82.44 62.00 97.13
C ASN A 480 -83.12 61.83 98.49
N ASN A 481 -82.62 60.91 99.33
CA ASN A 481 -83.18 60.56 100.65
C ASN A 481 -84.64 60.04 100.65
N GLY A 482 -85.19 59.68 99.48
CA GLY A 482 -86.49 59.03 99.39
C GLY A 482 -86.43 57.53 99.69
N VAL A 483 -87.59 56.92 99.97
CA VAL A 483 -87.74 55.47 100.15
C VAL A 483 -88.28 54.87 98.86
N LEU A 484 -87.62 53.84 98.33
CA LEU A 484 -88.07 53.14 97.14
C LEU A 484 -89.22 52.19 97.49
N TYR A 485 -90.25 52.15 96.63
CA TYR A 485 -91.39 51.25 96.78
C TYR A 485 -91.89 50.73 95.43
N GLY A 486 -92.40 49.49 95.42
CA GLY A 486 -92.98 48.87 94.22
C GLY A 486 -94.32 49.50 93.85
N PHE A 487 -94.62 49.56 92.56
CA PHE A 487 -95.85 50.14 92.02
C PHE A 487 -96.53 49.21 91.01
N GLY A 488 -96.85 47.99 91.47
CA GLY A 488 -97.48 46.96 90.64
C GLY A 488 -96.64 46.64 89.40
N ALA A 489 -97.25 46.74 88.23
CA ALA A 489 -96.59 46.53 86.93
C ALA A 489 -95.89 47.78 86.36
N GLY A 490 -95.91 48.92 87.07
CA GLY A 490 -95.25 50.16 86.65
C GLY A 490 -93.84 50.33 87.20
N ASP A 491 -93.21 51.45 86.86
CA ASP A 491 -91.86 51.81 87.30
C ASP A 491 -91.72 51.83 88.84
N ILE A 492 -90.53 51.50 89.36
CA ILE A 492 -90.23 51.66 90.80
C ILE A 492 -90.39 53.13 91.16
N GLN A 493 -91.19 53.38 92.20
CA GLN A 493 -91.44 54.72 92.69
C GLN A 493 -90.55 55.03 93.90
N VAL A 494 -90.40 56.32 94.19
CA VAL A 494 -89.61 56.82 95.31
C VAL A 494 -90.39 57.92 96.00
N THR A 495 -90.47 57.86 97.33
CA THR A 495 -91.13 58.92 98.11
C THR A 495 -90.33 60.22 98.02
N SER A 496 -90.97 61.36 98.32
CA SER A 496 -90.20 62.58 98.63
C SER A 496 -89.40 62.40 99.92
N ALA A 497 -88.27 63.10 100.05
CA ALA A 497 -87.47 63.07 101.27
C ALA A 497 -88.29 63.51 102.49
N GLY A 498 -88.18 62.77 103.59
CA GLY A 498 -88.73 63.19 104.87
C GLY A 498 -88.01 64.43 105.40
N THR A 499 -88.76 65.33 106.02
CA THR A 499 -88.26 66.47 106.79
C THR A 499 -88.19 66.11 108.27
N TYR A 500 -87.45 66.92 109.05
CA TYR A 500 -87.29 66.68 110.49
C TYR A 500 -88.65 66.51 111.20
N GLY A 501 -88.77 65.42 111.96
CA GLY A 501 -89.98 65.07 112.71
C GLY A 501 -91.01 64.25 111.93
N GLN A 502 -90.78 63.95 110.65
CA GLN A 502 -91.63 63.04 109.89
C GLN A 502 -91.21 61.57 110.09
N VAL A 503 -92.18 60.67 110.13
CA VAL A 503 -92.00 59.21 110.09
C VAL A 503 -92.52 58.68 108.76
N LEU A 504 -91.99 57.53 108.32
CA LEU A 504 -92.55 56.82 107.17
C LEU A 504 -93.88 56.18 107.59
N GLN A 505 -94.95 56.59 106.93
CA GLN A 505 -96.29 56.10 107.13
C GLN A 505 -96.89 55.63 105.81
N VAL A 506 -98.02 54.93 105.88
CA VAL A 506 -98.78 54.52 104.70
C VAL A 506 -100.01 55.40 104.61
N ASN A 507 -100.21 56.05 103.46
CA ASN A 507 -101.35 56.95 103.27
C ASN A 507 -102.64 56.17 102.98
N SER A 508 -103.75 56.90 102.82
CA SER A 508 -105.08 56.31 102.58
C SER A 508 -105.16 55.44 101.31
N SER A 509 -104.22 55.61 100.38
CA SER A 509 -104.14 54.84 99.14
C SER A 509 -103.18 53.64 99.24
N GLY A 510 -102.61 53.38 100.41
CA GLY A 510 -101.65 52.28 100.60
C GLY A 510 -100.21 52.63 100.18
N THR A 511 -99.94 53.89 99.82
CA THR A 511 -98.61 54.33 99.35
C THR A 511 -97.75 54.78 100.54
N PRO A 512 -96.47 54.37 100.61
CA PRO A 512 -95.54 54.92 101.58
C PRO A 512 -95.34 56.43 101.39
N GLU A 513 -95.39 57.22 102.46
CA GLU A 513 -95.08 58.65 102.46
C GLU A 513 -94.50 59.10 103.81
N PHE A 514 -93.78 60.23 103.82
CA PHE A 514 -93.34 60.84 105.06
C PHE A 514 -94.35 61.86 105.56
N GLY A 515 -94.77 61.70 106.82
CA GLY A 515 -95.68 62.62 107.48
C GLY A 515 -95.40 62.72 108.97
N VAL A 516 -95.94 63.75 109.60
CA VAL A 516 -95.88 63.91 111.06
C VAL A 516 -96.96 63.04 111.69
N LEU A 517 -96.64 62.34 112.78
CA LEU A 517 -97.63 61.59 113.56
C LEU A 517 -98.68 62.57 114.12
N ASP A 518 -99.89 62.56 113.57
CA ASP A 518 -101.04 63.36 114.03
C ASP A 518 -101.66 62.81 115.34
N GLY A 519 -101.10 61.76 115.93
CA GLY A 519 -101.64 61.12 117.15
C GLY A 519 -103.02 60.48 116.99
N GLY A 520 -103.67 60.66 115.84
CA GLY A 520 -105.04 60.24 115.55
C GLY A 520 -106.08 61.16 116.21
N THR A 521 -107.15 61.43 115.48
CA THR A 521 -108.43 61.85 116.08
C THR A 521 -109.06 60.63 116.73
N PHE A 522 -108.99 60.56 118.06
CA PHE A 522 -109.62 59.50 118.87
C PHE A 522 -111.15 59.50 118.75
#